data_AF-A0A7W2CD51-F1
#
_entry.id   AF-A0A7W2CD51-F1
#
_cell.length_a   1.000
_cell.length_b   1.000
_cell.length_c   1.000
_cell.angle_alpha   90.00
_cell.angle_beta   90.00
_cell.angle_gamma   90.00
#
_symmetry.space_group_name_H-M   'P 1'
#
loop_
_entity.id
_entity.type
_entity.pdbx_description
1 polymer ?
#
loop_
_entity_poly.entity_id
_entity_poly.type
_entity_poly.pdbx_seq_one_letter_code
_entity_poly.pdbx_strand_id
1 'polypeptide(L)'
;MTESAGELYGPGARTLQDHFDARRLADRLNEATVTSTIDERTASYLERATYFFLSTVDAHGFPDVSYKGGRAGFLQVPDKQTLRFPSYDGNGMYRSLGNIQETGKVAMLFIRQNKNANRIRIHGSATVLLDEHSVSTFEGAEAVVEVEVTRIFPNCPRYIHDLESGTTSEFAPGGPTPPPEPEWKQWDTFADVLPEK
;
A
#
# COMPACT_ATOMS: atom_id res chain seq x y z
N MET A 1 -7.42 -15.25 -19.19
CA MET A 1 -8.40 -14.26 -18.71
C MET A 1 -7.68 -13.48 -17.63
N THR A 2 -7.24 -12.26 -17.92
CA THR A 2 -6.69 -11.37 -16.92
C THR A 2 -7.79 -11.15 -15.90
N GLU A 3 -7.61 -11.63 -14.66
CA GLU A 3 -8.50 -11.25 -13.57
C GLU A 3 -8.46 -9.72 -13.54
N SER A 4 -9.58 -9.07 -13.92
CA SER A 4 -9.76 -7.66 -13.61
C SER A 4 -9.42 -7.52 -12.14
N ALA A 5 -8.56 -6.57 -11.78
CA ALA A 5 -8.30 -6.24 -10.39
C ALA A 5 -9.64 -6.23 -9.66
N GLY A 6 -9.92 -7.27 -8.86
CA GLY A 6 -11.26 -7.47 -8.30
C GLY A 6 -11.76 -6.23 -7.57
N GLU A 7 -13.06 -6.14 -7.29
CA GLU A 7 -13.63 -4.95 -6.64
C GLU A 7 -12.84 -4.55 -5.37
N LEU A 8 -12.58 -3.26 -5.20
CA LEU A 8 -11.88 -2.75 -4.00
C LEU A 8 -12.69 -2.99 -2.72
N TYR A 9 -14.02 -2.98 -2.83
CA TYR A 9 -14.94 -3.07 -1.72
C TYR A 9 -15.80 -4.34 -1.82
N GLY A 10 -15.57 -5.30 -0.93
CA GLY A 10 -16.42 -6.48 -0.81
C GLY A 10 -17.75 -6.21 -0.07
N PRO A 11 -18.64 -7.22 0.06
CA PRO A 11 -19.98 -7.06 0.61
C PRO A 11 -20.05 -6.45 2.01
N GLY A 12 -19.09 -6.80 2.89
CA GLY A 12 -19.01 -6.21 4.23
C GLY A 12 -18.73 -4.71 4.21
N ALA A 13 -17.85 -4.25 3.32
CA ALA A 13 -17.59 -2.82 3.13
C ALA A 13 -18.82 -2.12 2.57
N ARG A 14 -19.52 -2.72 1.62
CA ARG A 14 -20.75 -2.16 1.04
C ARG A 14 -21.85 -1.96 2.09
N THR A 15 -22.05 -2.96 2.96
CA THR A 15 -23.01 -2.86 4.07
C THR A 15 -22.73 -1.67 4.98
N LEU A 16 -21.46 -1.47 5.37
CA LEU A 16 -21.07 -0.34 6.21
C LEU A 16 -21.15 1.01 5.47
N GLN A 17 -20.79 1.03 4.19
CA GLN A 17 -20.91 2.22 3.36
C GLN A 17 -22.36 2.68 3.22
N ASP A 18 -23.31 1.75 3.03
CA ASP A 18 -24.74 2.07 3.01
C ASP A 18 -25.20 2.58 4.38
N HIS A 19 -24.77 1.93 5.47
CA HIS A 19 -25.11 2.35 6.83
C HIS A 19 -24.62 3.76 7.19
N PHE A 20 -23.43 4.14 6.71
CA PHE A 20 -22.81 5.45 6.99
C PHE A 20 -23.00 6.48 5.86
N ASP A 21 -23.92 6.25 4.92
CA ASP A 21 -24.16 7.10 3.73
C ASP A 21 -22.87 7.44 2.95
N ALA A 22 -21.93 6.50 2.92
CA ALA A 22 -20.60 6.66 2.35
C ALA A 22 -20.42 5.93 1.01
N ARG A 23 -21.47 5.29 0.47
CA ARG A 23 -21.35 4.51 -0.78
C ARG A 23 -20.99 5.38 -1.97
N ARG A 24 -21.67 6.53 -2.15
CA ARG A 24 -21.38 7.49 -3.24
C ARG A 24 -19.92 7.96 -3.19
N LEU A 25 -19.45 8.31 -1.98
CA LEU A 25 -18.07 8.71 -1.75
C LEU A 25 -17.08 7.56 -2.03
N ALA A 26 -17.38 6.34 -1.59
CA ALA A 26 -16.53 5.19 -1.82
C ALA A 26 -16.39 4.87 -3.32
N ASP A 27 -17.48 4.90 -4.07
CA ASP A 27 -17.46 4.67 -5.51
C ASP A 27 -16.62 5.76 -6.23
N ARG A 28 -16.82 7.04 -5.88
CA ARG A 28 -16.01 8.14 -6.42
C ARG A 28 -14.52 8.02 -6.06
N LEU A 29 -14.19 7.60 -4.83
CA LEU A 29 -12.80 7.35 -4.43
C LEU A 29 -12.17 6.21 -5.24
N ASN A 30 -12.92 5.13 -5.47
CA ASN A 30 -12.45 4.03 -6.30
C ASN A 30 -12.15 4.50 -7.73
N GLU A 31 -13.09 5.21 -8.36
CA GLU A 31 -12.93 5.75 -9.71
C GLU A 31 -11.79 6.77 -9.84
N ALA A 32 -11.65 7.67 -8.87
CA ALA A 32 -10.71 8.78 -8.96
C ALA A 32 -9.28 8.44 -8.52
N THR A 33 -9.08 7.39 -7.71
CA THR A 33 -7.79 7.16 -7.02
C THR A 33 -7.18 5.79 -7.21
N VAL A 34 -7.94 4.79 -7.66
CA VAL A 34 -7.43 3.43 -7.86
C VAL A 34 -6.92 3.29 -9.28
N THR A 35 -5.70 2.81 -9.43
CA THR A 35 -5.07 2.53 -10.73
C THR A 35 -4.33 1.20 -10.67
N SER A 36 -4.14 0.54 -11.82
CA SER A 36 -3.28 -0.64 -11.96
C SER A 36 -1.91 -0.30 -12.57
N THR A 37 -1.62 0.99 -12.74
CA THR A 37 -0.45 1.48 -13.47
C THR A 37 0.35 2.41 -12.57
N ILE A 38 1.65 2.13 -12.44
CA ILE A 38 2.63 2.96 -11.74
C ILE A 38 3.00 4.13 -12.66
N ASP A 39 2.53 5.33 -12.32
CA ASP A 39 2.94 6.56 -13.00
C ASP A 39 4.34 7.01 -12.53
N GLU A 40 4.93 7.98 -13.24
CA GLU A 40 6.30 8.45 -12.95
C GLU A 40 6.42 9.03 -11.53
N ARG A 41 5.39 9.71 -11.04
CA ARG A 41 5.37 10.28 -9.69
C ARG A 41 5.39 9.18 -8.63
N THR A 42 4.58 8.14 -8.82
CA THR A 42 4.49 6.99 -7.93
C THR A 42 5.78 6.19 -7.98
N ALA A 43 6.30 5.87 -9.18
CA ALA A 43 7.58 5.18 -9.34
C ALA A 43 8.69 5.90 -8.56
N SER A 44 8.82 7.21 -8.80
CA SER A 44 9.81 8.04 -8.11
C SER A 44 9.65 8.07 -6.59
N TYR A 45 8.42 8.01 -6.07
CA TYR A 45 8.18 7.89 -4.64
C TYR A 45 8.58 6.52 -4.09
N LEU A 46 8.22 5.44 -4.79
CA LEU A 46 8.52 4.06 -4.40
C LEU A 46 10.02 3.78 -4.39
N GLU A 47 10.76 4.20 -5.42
CA GLU A 47 12.21 3.98 -5.51
C GLU A 47 13.02 4.73 -4.45
N ARG A 48 12.48 5.85 -3.95
CA ARG A 48 13.06 6.61 -2.82
C ARG A 48 12.71 6.03 -1.46
N ALA A 49 11.76 5.11 -1.38
CA ALA A 49 11.41 4.50 -0.11
C ALA A 49 12.63 3.74 0.45
N THR A 50 12.87 3.88 1.75
CA THR A 50 13.87 3.09 2.48
C THR A 50 13.23 1.92 3.22
N TYR A 51 11.90 1.89 3.26
CA TYR A 51 11.13 0.79 3.82
C TYR A 51 9.67 0.77 3.33
N PHE A 52 9.03 -0.36 3.54
CA PHE A 52 7.59 -0.56 3.45
C PHE A 52 7.16 -1.71 4.36
N PHE A 53 5.85 -1.83 4.60
CA PHE A 53 5.29 -3.01 5.23
C PHE A 53 4.71 -3.94 4.15
N LEU A 54 5.13 -5.21 4.18
CA LEU A 54 4.64 -6.26 3.31
C LEU A 54 3.67 -7.14 4.09
N SER A 55 2.46 -7.26 3.59
CA SER A 55 1.52 -8.29 3.98
C SER A 55 1.47 -9.40 2.95
N THR A 56 1.43 -10.63 3.44
CA THR A 56 1.31 -11.88 2.67
C THR A 56 0.22 -12.72 3.31
N VAL A 57 -0.33 -13.70 2.59
CA VAL A 57 -1.35 -14.60 3.14
C VAL A 57 -0.85 -16.04 3.01
N ASP A 58 -0.95 -16.82 4.08
CA ASP A 58 -0.63 -18.25 4.05
C ASP A 58 -1.73 -19.08 3.35
N ALA A 59 -1.47 -20.36 3.09
CA ALA A 59 -2.46 -21.27 2.48
C ALA A 59 -3.76 -21.43 3.28
N HIS A 60 -3.78 -21.08 4.57
CA HIS A 60 -4.97 -21.13 5.42
C HIS A 60 -5.78 -19.83 5.44
N GLY A 61 -5.29 -18.79 4.75
CA GLY A 61 -5.93 -17.49 4.68
C GLY A 61 -5.57 -16.54 5.82
N PHE A 62 -4.58 -16.87 6.67
CA PHE A 62 -4.10 -15.95 7.70
C PHE A 62 -3.14 -14.92 7.12
N PRO A 63 -3.35 -13.63 7.39
CA PRO A 63 -2.44 -12.60 6.96
C PRO A 63 -1.23 -12.50 7.89
N ASP A 64 -0.07 -12.30 7.30
CA ASP A 64 1.16 -11.86 7.98
C ASP A 64 1.49 -10.42 7.61
N VAL A 65 2.33 -9.78 8.43
CA VAL A 65 2.93 -8.49 8.13
C VAL A 65 4.42 -8.50 8.50
N SER A 66 5.24 -7.89 7.65
CA SER A 66 6.68 -7.77 7.84
C SER A 66 7.16 -6.39 7.43
N TYR A 67 8.14 -5.86 8.14
CA TYR A 67 8.89 -4.69 7.72
C TYR A 67 9.94 -5.13 6.69
N LYS A 68 9.98 -4.46 5.53
CA LYS A 68 11.01 -4.63 4.50
C LYS A 68 11.71 -3.31 4.35
N GLY A 69 13.03 -3.31 4.50
CA GLY A 69 13.84 -2.08 4.43
C GLY A 69 15.19 -2.32 3.79
N GLY A 70 15.77 -1.25 3.27
CA GLY A 70 17.05 -1.23 2.59
C GLY A 70 17.50 0.20 2.31
N ARG A 71 18.65 0.34 1.65
CA ARG A 71 19.10 1.65 1.16
C ARG A 71 18.16 2.12 0.03
N ALA A 72 18.01 3.43 -0.16
CA ALA A 72 17.22 3.95 -1.27
C ALA A 72 17.67 3.31 -2.61
N GLY A 73 16.71 2.91 -3.43
CA GLY A 73 16.94 2.07 -4.62
C GLY A 73 16.85 0.55 -4.38
N PHE A 74 16.65 0.07 -3.14
CA PHE A 74 16.40 -1.36 -2.89
C PHE A 74 15.05 -1.84 -3.42
N LEU A 75 14.08 -0.94 -3.62
CA LEU A 75 12.87 -1.20 -4.38
C LEU A 75 13.04 -0.60 -5.77
N GLN A 76 12.89 -1.43 -6.80
CA GLN A 76 12.98 -1.04 -8.20
C GLN A 76 11.60 -1.10 -8.86
N VAL A 77 11.39 -0.25 -9.86
CA VAL A 77 10.18 -0.19 -10.69
C VAL A 77 10.59 -0.41 -12.15
N PRO A 78 10.74 -1.67 -12.61
CA PRO A 78 11.27 -1.95 -13.95
C PRO A 78 10.37 -1.44 -15.09
N ASP A 79 9.07 -1.39 -14.84
CA ASP A 79 8.06 -0.94 -15.79
C ASP A 79 6.83 -0.39 -15.06
N LYS A 80 5.76 -0.08 -15.81
CA LYS A 80 4.55 0.56 -15.26
C LYS A 80 3.65 -0.38 -14.45
N GLN A 81 3.97 -1.66 -14.29
CA GLN A 81 3.16 -2.64 -13.55
C GLN A 81 3.98 -3.58 -12.68
N THR A 82 5.31 -3.46 -12.66
CA THR A 82 6.18 -4.37 -11.92
C THR A 82 6.93 -3.64 -10.80
N LEU A 83 7.04 -4.29 -9.64
CA LEU A 83 7.96 -3.92 -8.58
C LEU A 83 8.93 -5.06 -8.31
N ARG A 84 10.18 -4.74 -7.96
CA ARG A 84 11.17 -5.74 -7.49
C ARG A 84 11.85 -5.27 -6.22
N PHE A 85 11.98 -6.16 -5.23
CA PHE A 85 12.75 -5.90 -4.02
C PHE A 85 13.48 -7.16 -3.54
N PRO A 86 14.62 -7.02 -2.85
CA PRO A 86 15.38 -8.15 -2.34
C PRO A 86 14.79 -8.69 -1.04
N SER A 87 14.95 -9.99 -0.84
CA SER A 87 14.94 -10.61 0.48
C SER A 87 16.40 -10.84 0.90
N TYR A 88 16.78 -10.26 2.02
CA TYR A 88 18.09 -10.44 2.64
C TYR A 88 18.09 -11.61 3.62
N ASP A 89 19.29 -12.03 4.02
CA ASP A 89 19.50 -12.95 5.14
C ASP A 89 18.76 -12.45 6.40
N GLY A 90 18.19 -13.39 7.13
CA GLY A 90 17.31 -13.11 8.26
C GLY A 90 17.33 -14.23 9.29
N ASN A 91 16.23 -14.40 10.03
CA ASN A 91 16.16 -15.40 11.10
C ASN A 91 15.73 -16.81 10.63
N GLY A 92 15.78 -17.07 9.32
CA GLY A 92 15.44 -18.38 8.74
C GLY A 92 13.96 -18.77 8.74
N MET A 93 13.03 -17.91 9.19
CA MET A 93 11.61 -18.28 9.20
C MET A 93 10.97 -18.31 7.81
N TYR A 94 11.51 -17.54 6.85
CA TYR A 94 11.05 -17.43 5.46
C TYR A 94 9.53 -17.26 5.22
N ARG A 95 8.77 -16.81 6.23
CA ARG A 95 7.29 -16.74 6.17
C ARG A 95 6.77 -15.96 4.98
N SER A 96 7.32 -14.77 4.71
CA SER A 96 6.90 -13.98 3.54
C SER A 96 7.14 -14.72 2.23
N LEU A 97 8.30 -15.36 2.05
CA LEU A 97 8.64 -16.06 0.80
C LEU A 97 7.81 -17.33 0.63
N GLY A 98 7.63 -18.10 1.71
CA GLY A 98 6.78 -19.29 1.72
C GLY A 98 5.33 -18.96 1.38
N ASN A 99 4.74 -17.96 2.05
CA ASN A 99 3.38 -17.49 1.77
C ASN A 99 3.22 -17.03 0.31
N ILE A 100 4.24 -16.35 -0.25
CA ILE A 100 4.24 -15.94 -1.66
C ILE A 100 4.28 -17.17 -2.59
N GLN A 101 5.09 -18.19 -2.29
CA GLN A 101 5.11 -19.42 -3.09
C GLN A 101 3.78 -20.18 -3.05
N GLU A 102 3.07 -20.12 -1.93
CA GLU A 102 1.79 -20.81 -1.76
C GLU A 102 0.61 -20.06 -2.38
N THR A 103 0.52 -18.75 -2.19
CA THR A 103 -0.67 -17.97 -2.55
C THR A 103 -0.43 -16.88 -3.58
N GLY A 104 0.81 -16.43 -3.74
CA GLY A 104 1.18 -15.28 -4.57
C GLY A 104 0.58 -13.95 -4.12
N LYS A 105 -0.27 -13.89 -3.09
CA LYS A 105 -1.03 -12.68 -2.77
C LYS A 105 -0.26 -11.77 -1.82
N VAL A 106 -0.01 -10.54 -2.26
CA VAL A 106 0.67 -9.52 -1.45
C VAL A 106 -0.09 -8.21 -1.38
N ALA A 107 0.03 -7.54 -0.25
CA ALA A 107 -0.32 -6.14 -0.09
C ALA A 107 0.87 -5.38 0.52
N MET A 108 1.13 -4.17 0.03
CA MET A 108 2.24 -3.34 0.47
C MET A 108 1.69 -2.02 0.99
N LEU A 109 2.28 -1.53 2.09
CA LEU A 109 2.00 -0.20 2.64
C LEU A 109 3.29 0.61 2.67
N PHE A 110 3.31 1.66 1.87
CA PHE A 110 4.29 2.73 1.93
C PHE A 110 3.70 3.87 2.74
N ILE A 111 4.41 4.32 3.76
CA ILE A 111 3.94 5.37 4.66
C ILE A 111 5.09 6.29 5.04
N ARG A 112 4.84 7.60 4.98
CA ARG A 112 5.72 8.63 5.54
C ARG A 112 5.08 9.19 6.79
N GLN A 113 5.79 9.11 7.91
CA GLN A 113 5.29 9.46 9.24
C GLN A 113 6.01 10.68 9.81
N ASN A 114 5.98 11.77 9.06
CA ASN A 114 6.49 13.08 9.47
C ASN A 114 5.55 14.20 8.99
N LYS A 115 5.92 15.47 9.17
CA LYS A 115 5.11 16.62 8.74
C LYS A 115 4.57 16.58 7.30
N ASN A 116 5.22 15.85 6.39
CA ASN A 116 4.75 15.64 5.00
C ASN A 116 4.09 14.27 4.85
N ALA A 117 3.21 13.92 5.79
CA ALA A 117 2.65 12.59 5.89
C ALA A 117 1.96 12.17 4.58
N ASN A 118 2.23 10.95 4.15
CA ASN A 118 1.57 10.35 3.00
C ASN A 118 1.50 8.83 3.16
N ARG A 119 0.59 8.20 2.41
CA ARG A 119 0.57 6.75 2.30
C ARG A 119 0.07 6.28 0.94
N ILE A 120 0.67 5.21 0.45
CA ILE A 120 0.28 4.49 -0.77
C ILE A 120 0.13 3.01 -0.42
N ARG A 121 -0.96 2.41 -0.87
CA ARG A 121 -1.18 0.97 -0.79
C ARG A 121 -1.06 0.36 -2.18
N ILE A 122 -0.47 -0.82 -2.23
CA ILE A 122 -0.32 -1.59 -3.46
C ILE A 122 -0.78 -3.01 -3.19
N HIS A 123 -1.63 -3.56 -4.05
CA HIS A 123 -1.95 -4.99 -4.07
C HIS A 123 -1.40 -5.61 -5.34
N GLY A 124 -0.93 -6.85 -5.25
CA GLY A 124 -0.34 -7.53 -6.39
C GLY A 124 -0.27 -9.04 -6.23
N SER A 125 0.12 -9.68 -7.33
CA SER A 125 0.58 -11.05 -7.35
C SER A 125 2.10 -11.04 -7.31
N ALA A 126 2.72 -11.86 -6.46
CA ALA A 126 4.15 -11.90 -6.28
C ALA A 126 4.73 -13.27 -6.61
N THR A 127 5.97 -13.26 -7.11
CA THR A 127 6.76 -14.46 -7.36
C THR A 127 8.12 -14.30 -6.68
N VAL A 128 8.66 -15.42 -6.17
CA VAL A 128 10.02 -15.47 -5.62
C VAL A 128 10.97 -15.91 -6.73
N LEU A 129 11.93 -15.06 -7.07
CA LEU A 129 13.00 -15.31 -8.02
C LEU A 129 14.26 -15.71 -7.27
N LEU A 130 14.80 -16.88 -7.60
CA LEU A 130 16.01 -17.47 -6.99
C LEU A 130 17.14 -17.65 -8.00
N ASP A 131 16.92 -17.29 -9.26
CA ASP A 131 17.94 -17.39 -10.29
C ASP A 131 19.05 -16.35 -10.08
N GLU A 132 20.27 -16.73 -10.44
CA GLU A 132 21.46 -15.90 -10.25
C GLU A 132 21.35 -14.53 -10.94
N HIS A 133 20.69 -14.47 -12.10
CA HIS A 133 20.52 -13.23 -12.84
C HIS A 133 19.67 -12.23 -12.05
N SER A 134 18.54 -12.65 -11.50
CA SER A 134 17.69 -11.82 -10.64
C SER A 134 18.40 -11.46 -9.34
N VAL A 135 18.96 -12.44 -8.62
CA VAL A 135 19.57 -12.22 -7.30
C VAL A 135 20.76 -11.26 -7.37
N SER A 136 21.61 -11.40 -8.40
CA SER A 136 22.77 -10.51 -8.60
C SER A 136 22.42 -9.05 -8.88
N THR A 137 21.16 -8.72 -9.20
CA THR A 137 20.73 -7.31 -9.34
C THR A 137 20.67 -6.55 -8.01
N PHE A 138 20.63 -7.26 -6.88
CA PHE A 138 20.60 -6.66 -5.55
C PHE A 138 21.74 -7.19 -4.67
N GLU A 139 22.61 -6.29 -4.22
CA GLU A 139 23.71 -6.64 -3.31
C GLU A 139 23.18 -7.28 -2.02
N GLY A 140 23.70 -8.49 -1.70
CA GLY A 140 23.36 -9.23 -0.48
C GLY A 140 22.01 -9.93 -0.47
N ALA A 141 21.28 -9.95 -1.60
CA ALA A 141 20.01 -10.66 -1.69
C ALA A 141 20.21 -12.19 -1.67
N GLU A 142 19.34 -12.90 -0.95
CA GLU A 142 19.19 -14.36 -1.06
C GLU A 142 18.10 -14.74 -2.08
N ALA A 143 17.13 -13.85 -2.28
CA ALA A 143 16.05 -13.97 -3.24
C ALA A 143 15.58 -12.59 -3.68
N VAL A 144 14.89 -12.52 -4.81
CA VAL A 144 14.18 -11.31 -5.25
C VAL A 144 12.69 -11.61 -5.30
N VAL A 145 11.88 -10.69 -4.79
CA VAL A 145 10.43 -10.75 -4.96
C VAL A 145 10.06 -9.81 -6.08
N GLU A 146 9.43 -10.36 -7.11
CA GLU A 146 8.79 -9.60 -8.17
C GLU A 146 7.29 -9.52 -7.89
N VAL A 147 6.71 -8.33 -7.97
CA VAL A 147 5.29 -8.08 -7.76
C VAL A 147 4.69 -7.50 -9.03
N GLU A 148 3.74 -8.23 -9.62
CA GLU A 148 2.82 -7.71 -10.62
C GLU A 148 1.72 -6.91 -9.90
N VAL A 149 1.74 -5.60 -10.11
CA VAL A 149 0.83 -4.66 -9.48
C VAL A 149 -0.54 -4.75 -10.12
N THR A 150 -1.54 -5.04 -9.30
CA THR A 150 -2.95 -5.08 -9.72
C THR A 150 -3.70 -3.82 -9.31
N ARG A 151 -3.36 -3.24 -8.15
CA ARG A 151 -4.02 -2.04 -7.62
C ARG A 151 -3.02 -1.18 -6.87
N ILE A 152 -3.09 0.12 -7.12
CA ILE A 152 -2.41 1.18 -6.40
C ILE A 152 -3.50 2.14 -5.98
N PHE A 153 -3.52 2.51 -4.71
CA PHE A 153 -4.48 3.47 -4.21
C PHE A 153 -3.91 4.28 -3.04
N PRO A 154 -3.97 5.62 -3.12
CA PRO A 154 -3.60 6.46 -2.00
C PRO A 154 -4.70 6.45 -0.95
N ASN A 155 -4.35 6.84 0.27
CA ASN A 155 -5.34 7.13 1.29
C ASN A 155 -4.98 8.44 2.01
N CYS A 156 -6.01 9.15 2.47
CA CYS A 156 -5.87 10.46 3.12
C CYS A 156 -4.93 10.42 4.34
N PRO A 157 -3.91 11.29 4.46
CA PRO A 157 -2.89 11.20 5.52
C PRO A 157 -3.40 11.50 6.94
N ARG A 158 -4.71 11.76 7.12
CA ARG A 158 -5.33 11.84 8.44
C ARG A 158 -4.87 10.72 9.35
N TYR A 159 -4.69 11.07 10.62
CA TYR A 159 -4.29 10.19 11.72
C TYR A 159 -2.84 9.68 11.65
N ILE A 160 -2.07 10.02 10.61
CA ILE A 160 -0.64 9.73 10.61
C ILE A 160 0.04 10.71 11.56
N HIS A 161 0.69 10.18 12.59
CA HIS A 161 1.51 10.95 13.52
C HIS A 161 2.86 11.29 12.89
N ASP A 162 3.44 12.41 13.31
CA ASP A 162 4.84 12.69 13.05
C ASP A 162 5.67 11.99 14.13
N LEU A 163 6.22 10.83 13.78
CA LEU A 163 7.01 10.02 14.72
C LEU A 163 8.41 10.60 14.93
N GLU A 164 8.91 11.44 14.02
CA GLU A 164 10.21 12.10 14.15
C GLU A 164 10.15 13.18 15.25
N SER A 165 9.08 13.97 15.27
CA SER A 165 8.88 15.03 16.27
C SER A 165 8.05 14.59 17.49
N GLY A 166 7.42 13.40 17.43
CA GLY A 166 6.45 12.95 18.44
C GLY A 166 5.10 13.69 18.37
N THR A 167 4.86 14.46 17.31
CA THR A 167 3.63 15.25 17.17
C THR A 167 2.45 14.34 16.80
N THR A 168 1.42 14.38 17.63
CA THR A 168 0.14 13.69 17.35
C THR A 168 -0.58 14.39 16.19
N SER A 169 -1.31 13.61 15.39
CA SER A 169 -2.03 14.15 14.23
C SER A 169 -3.15 15.06 14.71
N GLU A 170 -3.28 16.27 14.16
CA GLU A 170 -4.40 17.18 14.46
C GLU A 170 -5.77 16.58 14.14
N PHE A 171 -5.81 15.58 13.25
CA PHE A 171 -7.02 14.87 12.90
C PHE A 171 -7.46 13.85 13.95
N ALA A 172 -6.57 13.47 14.89
CA ALA A 172 -6.89 12.55 15.96
C ALA A 172 -7.85 13.21 16.97
N PRO A 173 -8.95 12.54 17.34
CA PRO A 173 -9.89 13.07 18.33
C PRO A 173 -9.27 13.12 19.74
N GLY A 174 -9.89 13.89 20.63
CA GLY A 174 -9.47 13.98 22.05
C GLY A 174 -8.54 15.15 22.36
N GLY A 175 -8.23 16.00 21.37
CA GLY A 175 -7.54 17.27 21.57
C GLY A 175 -8.45 18.38 22.12
N PRO A 176 -7.89 19.58 22.41
CA PRO A 176 -8.63 20.73 22.92
C PRO A 176 -9.64 21.31 21.92
N THR A 177 -9.45 21.05 20.62
CA THR A 177 -10.34 21.47 19.55
C THR A 177 -10.83 20.25 18.77
N PRO A 178 -12.03 20.31 18.17
CA PRO A 178 -12.48 19.29 17.24
C PRO A 178 -11.48 19.10 16.09
N PRO A 179 -11.28 17.86 15.60
CA PRO A 179 -10.45 17.61 14.43
C PRO A 179 -10.90 18.46 13.23
N PRO A 180 -9.97 19.09 12.49
CA PRO A 180 -10.33 19.84 11.30
C PRO A 180 -10.89 18.93 10.21
N GLU A 181 -11.73 19.48 9.35
CA GLU A 181 -12.20 18.78 8.17
C GLU A 181 -11.07 18.74 7.12
N PRO A 182 -10.74 17.58 6.53
CA PRO A 182 -9.67 17.50 5.56
C PRO A 182 -10.01 18.24 4.27
N GLU A 183 -9.03 18.95 3.70
CA GLU A 183 -9.21 19.81 2.52
C GLU A 183 -9.82 19.10 1.30
N TRP A 184 -9.49 17.82 1.08
CA TRP A 184 -9.98 17.08 -0.09
C TRP A 184 -11.51 16.96 -0.16
N LYS A 185 -12.21 17.08 0.98
CA LYS A 185 -13.68 17.10 1.00
C LYS A 185 -14.25 18.35 0.32
N GLN A 186 -13.45 19.40 0.18
CA GLN A 186 -13.84 20.65 -0.48
C GLN A 186 -13.49 20.65 -1.97
N TRP A 187 -12.79 19.62 -2.47
CA TRP A 187 -12.46 19.52 -3.89
C TRP A 187 -13.71 19.19 -4.70
N ASP A 188 -13.87 19.82 -5.86
CA ASP A 188 -14.99 19.58 -6.79
C ASP A 188 -15.14 18.10 -7.16
N THR A 189 -14.05 17.33 -7.12
CA THR A 189 -14.05 15.88 -7.36
C THR A 189 -14.87 15.08 -6.34
N PHE A 190 -15.06 15.57 -5.10
CA PHE A 190 -15.67 14.80 -4.02
C PHE A 190 -16.80 15.53 -3.28
N ALA A 191 -16.90 16.86 -3.39
CA ALA A 191 -17.81 17.67 -2.60
C ALA A 191 -19.30 17.29 -2.78
N ASP A 192 -19.69 16.78 -3.96
CA ASP A 192 -21.06 16.40 -4.32
C ASP A 192 -21.50 15.02 -3.79
N VAL A 193 -20.56 14.19 -3.32
CA VAL A 193 -20.82 12.80 -2.93
C VAL A 193 -20.54 12.50 -1.46
N LEU A 194 -20.33 13.53 -0.64
CA LEU A 194 -20.11 13.38 0.79
C LEU A 194 -21.35 12.83 1.51
N PRO A 195 -21.18 12.08 2.61
CA PRO A 195 -22.29 11.68 3.47
C PRO A 195 -23.06 12.89 4.01
N GLU A 196 -24.38 12.75 4.14
CA GLU A 196 -25.21 13.73 4.84
C GLU A 196 -24.80 13.83 6.33
N LYS A 197 -24.82 15.06 6.87
CA LYS A 197 -24.41 15.35 8.26
C LYS A 197 -25.51 15.07 9.27
#